data_AF-A0A9E3VZA1-F1
#
_entry.id   AF-A0A9E3VZA1-F1
#
_cell.length_a   1.000
_cell.length_b   1.000
_cell.length_c   1.000
_cell.angle_alpha   90.00
_cell.angle_beta   90.00
_cell.angle_gamma   90.00
#
_symmetry.space_group_name_H-M   'P 1'
#
loop_
_entity.id
_entity.type
_entity.pdbx_description
1 polymer ?
#
loop_
_entity_poly.entity_id
_entity_poly.type
_entity_poly.pdbx_seq_one_letter_code
_entity_poly.pdbx_strand_id
1 'polypeptide(L)' 'MSDLPELGRPVLWGLAVGGEAGVRRVLELYREDFARAMQLAGCPAIADITPDLVA' A
#
# COMPACT_ATOMS: atom_id res chain seq x y z
N MET A 1 6.66 11.53 17.03
CA MET A 1 5.92 11.51 15.74
C MET A 1 6.71 10.69 14.71
N SER A 2 7.18 9.50 15.11
CA SER A 2 8.10 8.66 14.30
C SER A 2 7.64 7.20 14.15
N ASP A 3 6.53 6.79 14.77
CA ASP A 3 6.12 5.38 14.84
C ASP A 3 4.90 5.05 13.99
N LEU A 4 4.55 5.93 13.05
CA LEU A 4 3.52 5.60 12.09
C LEU A 4 4.17 4.82 10.94
N PRO A 5 3.74 3.57 10.65
CA PRO A 5 4.18 2.86 9.45
C PRO A 5 3.95 3.74 8.21
N GLU A 6 4.57 3.46 7.06
CA GLU A 6 4.53 4.35 5.88
C GLU A 6 3.09 4.75 5.46
N LEU A 7 2.09 3.97 5.87
CA LEU A 7 0.66 4.22 5.69
C LEU A 7 0.01 5.25 6.64
N GLY A 8 0.67 5.67 7.72
CA GLY A 8 0.00 6.45 8.76
C GLY A 8 -0.41 7.87 8.35
N ARG A 9 0.44 8.60 7.60
CA ARG A 9 0.05 9.92 7.08
C ARG A 9 -1.08 9.82 6.04
N PRO A 10 -1.01 8.91 5.04
CA PRO A 10 -2.12 8.69 4.12
C PRO A 10 -3.45 8.31 4.81
N VAL A 11 -3.40 7.43 5.81
CA VAL A 11 -4.59 7.03 6.58
C VAL A 11 -5.19 8.23 7.34
N LEU A 12 -4.36 9.06 7.97
CA LEU A 12 -4.83 10.28 8.65
C LEU A 12 -5.45 11.29 7.68
N TRP A 13 -4.92 11.43 6.47
CA TRP A 13 -5.51 12.27 5.44
C TRP A 13 -6.85 11.72 4.95
N GLY A 14 -6.93 10.41 4.70
CA GLY A 14 -8.17 9.74 4.34
C GLY A 14 -9.24 9.93 5.42
N LEU A 15 -8.86 9.78 6.68
CA LEU A 15 -9.73 10.04 7.82
C LEU A 15 -10.21 11.49 7.87
N ALA A 16 -9.30 12.45 7.69
CA ALA A 16 -9.62 13.87 7.74
C ALA A 16 -10.55 14.34 6.61
N VAL A 17 -10.42 13.76 5.41
CA VAL A 17 -11.21 14.16 4.23
C VAL A 17 -12.53 13.42 4.13
N GLY A 18 -12.55 12.13 4.48
CA GLY A 18 -13.69 11.24 4.18
C GLY A 18 -14.05 10.26 5.28
N GLY A 19 -13.54 10.43 6.51
CA GLY A 19 -13.80 9.53 7.61
C GLY A 19 -13.35 8.09 7.30
N GLU A 20 -14.13 7.10 7.76
CA GLU A 20 -13.88 5.68 7.46
C GLU A 20 -13.80 5.41 5.95
N ALA A 21 -14.70 5.99 5.16
CA ALA A 21 -14.72 5.78 3.71
C ALA A 21 -13.43 6.29 3.04
N GLY A 22 -12.89 7.41 3.52
CA GLY A 22 -11.60 7.93 3.04
C GLY A 22 -10.43 7.03 3.42
N VAL A 23 -10.40 6.49 4.64
CA VAL A 23 -9.39 5.49 5.06
C VAL A 23 -9.46 4.24 4.18
N ARG A 24 -10.67 3.71 3.97
CA ARG A 24 -10.92 2.54 3.11
C ARG A 24 -10.39 2.77 1.70
N ARG A 25 -10.68 3.94 1.12
CA ARG A 25 -10.22 4.28 -0.22
C ARG A 25 -8.69 4.34 -0.32
N VAL A 26 -8.01 4.90 0.68
CA VAL A 26 -6.54 4.91 0.72
C VAL A 26 -5.97 3.49 0.75
N LEU A 27 -6.51 2.62 1.58
CA LEU A 27 -6.05 1.22 1.66
C LEU A 27 -6.31 0.44 0.36
N GLU A 28 -7.45 0.69 -0.29
CA GLU A 28 -7.76 0.10 -1.60
C GLU A 28 -6.76 0.53 -2.68
N LEU A 29 -6.41 1.82 -2.73
CA LEU A 29 -5.41 2.35 -3.66
C LEU A 29 -4.04 1.68 -3.43
N TYR A 30 -3.59 1.57 -2.18
CA TYR A 30 -2.34 0.85 -1.87
C TYR A 30 -2.38 -0.61 -2.30
N ARG A 31 -3.51 -1.29 -2.09
CA ARG A 31 -3.68 -2.69 -2.51
C ARG A 31 -3.62 -2.83 -4.03
N GLU A 32 -4.27 -1.92 -4.76
CA GLU A 32 -4.26 -1.89 -6.24
C GLU A 32 -2.85 -1.61 -6.78
N ASP A 33 -2.16 -0.63 -6.21
CA ASP A 33 -0.80 -0.28 -6.61
C ASP A 33 0.19 -1.41 -6.31
N PHE A 34 0.07 -2.06 -5.15
CA PHE A 34 0.88 -3.22 -4.79
C PHE A 34 0.62 -4.40 -5.74
N ALA A 35 -0.65 -4.70 -6.03
CA ALA A 35 -1.00 -5.76 -6.98
C ALA A 35 -0.44 -5.46 -8.39
N ARG A 36 -0.48 -4.19 -8.83
CA ARG A 36 0.12 -3.77 -10.10
C ARG A 36 1.63 -3.94 -10.09
N ALA A 37 2.31 -3.57 -9.00
CA ALA A 37 3.74 -3.77 -8.85
C ALA A 37 4.12 -5.25 -8.93
N MET A 38 3.38 -6.13 -8.26
CA MET A 38 3.56 -7.59 -8.34
C MET A 38 3.39 -8.12 -9.78
N GLN A 39 2.37 -7.65 -10.49
CA GLN A 39 2.16 -8.02 -11.90
C GLN A 39 3.33 -7.60 -12.79
N LEU A 40 3.83 -6.36 -12.62
CA LEU A 40 4.97 -5.84 -13.38
C LEU A 40 6.28 -6.56 -13.04
N ALA A 41 6.43 -6.98 -11.78
CA ALA A 41 7.58 -7.76 -11.32
C ALA A 41 7.48 -9.26 -11.64
N GLY A 42 6.39 -9.72 -12.28
CA GLY A 42 6.20 -11.14 -12.59
C GLY A 42 6.01 -12.04 -11.35
N CYS A 43 5.49 -11.49 -10.26
CA CYS A 43 5.27 -12.17 -8.98
C CYS A 43 3.78 -12.51 -8.81
N PRO A 44 3.31 -13.71 -9.21
CA PRO A 44 1.90 -14.08 -9.08
C PRO A 44 1.46 -14.29 -7.63
N ALA A 45 2.38 -14.56 -6.70
CA ALA A 45 2.14 -14.70 -5.28
C ALA A 45 3.16 -13.90 -4.44
N ILE A 46 2.79 -13.59 -3.19
CA ILE A 46 3.66 -12.88 -2.24
C ILE A 46 4.95 -13.67 -1.99
N ALA A 47 4.88 -15.00 -2.02
CA ALA A 47 6.04 -15.88 -1.84
C ALA A 47 7.10 -15.75 -2.95
N ASP A 48 6.73 -15.18 -4.10
CA ASP A 48 7.67 -14.95 -5.22
C ASP A 48 8.49 -13.66 -5.03
N ILE A 49 8.15 -12.84 -4.02
CA ILE A 49 8.87 -11.60 -3.70
C ILE A 49 10.16 -11.96 -2.96
N THR A 50 11.28 -11.84 -3.64
CA THR A 50 12.62 -12.14 -3.11
C THR A 50 13.52 -10.90 -3.15
N PRO A 51 14.63 -10.87 -2.37
CA PRO A 51 15.58 -9.76 -2.41
C PRO A 51 16.19 -9.49 -3.79
N ASP A 52 16.22 -10.47 -4.69
CA ASP A 52 16.79 -10.33 -6.05
C ASP A 52 15.96 -9.40 -6.96
N LEU A 53 14.76 -9.00 -6.54
CA LEU A 53 13.89 -8.06 -7.28
C LEU A 53 14.32 -6.60 -7.18
N VAL A 54 15.29 -6.29 -6.32
CA VAL A 54 15.80 -4.93 -6.10
C VAL A 54 17.33 -4.93 -6.23
N ALA A 55 17.89 -3.86 -6.81
CA ALA A 55 19.33 -3.70 -7.06
C ALA A 55 20.09 -3.08 -5.88
#